data_AF-A0A6S7GMI5-F1
#
_entry.id   AF-A0A6S7GMI5-F1
#
_cell.length_a   1.000
_cell.length_b   1.000
_cell.length_c   1.000
_cell.angle_alpha   90.00
_cell.angle_beta   90.00
_cell.angle_gamma   90.00
#
_symmetry.space_group_name_H-M   'P 1'
#
loop_
_entity.id
_entity.type
_entity.pdbx_description
1 polymer ?
#
loop_
_entity_poly.entity_id
_entity_poly.type
_entity_poly.pdbx_seq_one_letter_code
_entity_poly.pdbx_strand_id
1 'polypeptide(L)'
;MDKLQYLGLDQPAINWFQSYLSGRMQMCSVNRVLSDAQMLSCGVPQGTILGPRLFLIYINDLPSYVTHSSTRMFADDTNLNVSECSIPEIKSLLERHIQCVVEWLCANKLTLNVVKTEIMMVGSRQRLATHTEHFDLTIDGMALLQNEFNYNSSFWTNRETYAVENGLEGLNENQAKLASYWNTPFNKICLGMKVNGATKWIALNYTTNSLHSVIEDGTFEGTTFGKEAWKSLINQWFVGLVAN
;
A
#
# COMPACT_ATOMS: atom_id res chain seq x y z
N MET A 1 16.85 -23.09 4.92
CA MET A 1 17.81 -23.62 3.94
C MET A 1 17.09 -24.46 2.89
N ASP A 2 16.05 -25.19 3.30
CA ASP A 2 15.21 -26.04 2.46
C ASP A 2 14.73 -25.38 1.16
N LYS A 3 14.34 -24.09 1.17
CA LYS A 3 13.95 -23.37 -0.07
C LYS A 3 15.09 -23.28 -1.09
N LEU A 4 16.34 -23.08 -0.66
CA LEU A 4 17.50 -23.05 -1.55
C LEU A 4 17.78 -24.43 -2.13
N GLN A 5 17.63 -25.48 -1.31
CA GLN A 5 17.77 -26.86 -1.76
C GLN A 5 16.69 -27.24 -2.77
N TYR A 6 15.45 -26.82 -2.53
CA TYR A 6 14.32 -27.03 -3.44
C TYR A 6 14.52 -26.34 -4.79
N LEU A 7 15.17 -25.16 -4.81
CA LEU A 7 15.55 -24.45 -6.04
C LEU A 7 16.73 -25.08 -6.79
N GLY A 8 17.31 -26.17 -6.28
CA GLY A 8 18.37 -26.92 -6.95
C GLY A 8 19.78 -26.34 -6.76
N LEU A 9 20.01 -25.52 -5.73
CA LEU A 9 21.37 -25.10 -5.39
C LEU A 9 22.18 -26.28 -4.88
N ASP A 10 23.47 -26.28 -5.22
CA ASP A 10 24.41 -27.30 -4.78
C ASP A 10 24.78 -27.13 -3.29
N GLN A 11 25.27 -28.21 -2.68
CA GLN A 11 25.63 -28.21 -1.27
C GLN A 11 26.68 -27.15 -0.90
N PRO A 12 27.73 -26.89 -1.72
CA PRO A 12 28.67 -25.80 -1.47
C PRO A 12 28.01 -24.42 -1.39
N ALA A 13 27.11 -24.07 -2.30
CA ALA A 13 26.40 -22.79 -2.25
C ALA A 13 25.48 -22.71 -1.02
N ILE A 14 24.76 -23.78 -0.69
CA ILE A 14 23.91 -23.85 0.50
C ILE A 14 24.74 -23.63 1.77
N ASN A 15 25.89 -24.30 1.90
CA ASN A 15 26.80 -24.14 3.04
C ASN A 15 27.32 -22.70 3.14
N TRP A 16 27.61 -22.06 2.00
CA TRP A 16 28.01 -20.66 1.96
C TRP A 16 26.89 -19.73 2.47
N PHE A 17 25.65 -19.92 2.01
CA PHE A 17 24.50 -19.14 2.52
C PHE A 17 24.21 -19.41 3.99
N GLN A 18 24.37 -20.65 4.45
CA GLN A 18 24.24 -20.98 5.87
C GLN A 18 25.28 -20.25 6.71
N SER A 19 26.54 -20.23 6.28
CA SER A 19 27.60 -19.44 6.92
C SER A 19 27.27 -17.95 6.94
N TYR A 20 26.81 -17.39 5.81
CA TYR A 20 26.42 -15.98 5.68
C TYR A 20 25.29 -15.56 6.65
N LEU A 21 24.33 -16.45 6.92
CA LEU A 21 23.18 -16.14 7.77
C LEU A 21 23.36 -16.51 9.25
N SER A 22 24.39 -17.29 9.59
CA SER A 22 24.64 -17.79 10.95
C SER A 22 25.51 -16.85 11.78
N GLY A 23 25.39 -16.94 13.12
CA GLY A 23 26.28 -16.23 14.05
C GLY A 23 26.22 -14.70 13.99
N ARG A 24 25.14 -14.15 13.41
CA ARG A 24 24.99 -12.71 13.23
C ARG A 24 24.60 -12.03 14.54
N MET A 25 25.16 -10.85 14.75
CA MET A 25 24.86 -9.97 15.89
C MET A 25 24.42 -8.61 15.36
N GLN A 26 23.58 -7.90 16.13
CA GLN A 26 23.20 -6.51 15.85
C GLN A 26 23.41 -5.62 17.08
N MET A 27 23.65 -4.34 16.82
CA MET A 27 23.69 -3.26 17.82
C MET A 27 23.04 -2.03 17.20
N CYS A 28 22.40 -1.20 18.02
CA CYS A 28 21.88 0.10 17.57
C CYS A 28 22.64 1.23 18.28
N SER A 29 22.77 2.38 17.60
CA SER A 29 23.28 3.59 18.23
C SER A 29 22.21 4.68 18.23
N VAL A 30 21.90 5.19 19.42
CA VAL A 30 20.98 6.31 19.61
C VAL A 30 21.74 7.39 20.36
N ASN A 31 21.79 8.61 19.83
CA ASN A 31 22.52 9.74 20.43
C ASN A 31 23.98 9.39 20.79
N ARG A 32 24.66 8.61 19.94
CA ARG A 32 26.06 8.13 20.12
C ARG A 32 26.27 7.15 21.28
N VAL A 33 25.20 6.68 21.92
CA VAL A 33 25.24 5.56 22.86
C VAL A 33 24.96 4.28 22.09
N LEU A 34 25.80 3.26 22.27
CA LEU A 34 25.65 1.96 21.61
C LEU A 34 24.92 0.99 22.54
N SER A 35 24.01 0.18 22.00
CA SER A 35 23.40 -0.93 22.73
C SER A 35 24.38 -2.10 22.91
N ASP A 36 24.03 -3.03 23.78
CA ASP A 36 24.68 -4.34 23.80
C ASP A 36 24.47 -5.09 22.47
N ALA A 37 25.40 -5.99 22.16
CA ALA A 37 25.30 -6.85 20.99
C ALA A 37 24.26 -7.96 21.23
N GLN A 38 23.27 -8.02 20.35
CA GLN A 38 22.22 -9.05 20.40
C GLN A 38 22.33 -10.00 19.22
N MET A 39 22.20 -11.29 19.47
CA MET A 39 22.22 -12.31 18.41
C MET A 39 20.95 -12.26 17.57
N LEU A 40 21.12 -12.37 16.26
CA LEU A 40 20.05 -12.42 15.27
C LEU A 40 19.71 -13.86 14.91
N SER A 41 18.56 -14.34 15.35
CA SER A 41 18.06 -15.69 15.06
C SER A 41 17.28 -15.80 13.73
N CYS A 42 16.92 -14.68 13.11
CA CYS A 42 16.15 -14.64 11.87
C CYS A 42 16.50 -13.43 10.99
N GLY A 43 15.94 -13.39 9.79
CA GLY A 43 16.10 -12.31 8.83
C GLY A 43 17.42 -12.35 8.06
N VAL A 44 17.62 -11.32 7.24
CA VAL A 44 18.82 -11.12 6.41
C VAL A 44 19.49 -9.79 6.79
N PRO A 45 20.81 -9.63 6.57
CA PRO A 45 21.46 -8.34 6.80
C PRO A 45 20.87 -7.23 5.91
N GLN A 46 20.30 -6.20 6.53
CA GLN A 46 19.83 -5.01 5.83
C GLN A 46 20.99 -4.23 5.23
N GLY A 47 20.77 -3.56 4.09
CA GLY A 47 21.82 -2.80 3.38
C GLY A 47 22.82 -3.65 2.60
N THR A 48 22.60 -4.97 2.49
CA THR A 48 23.44 -5.85 1.68
C THR A 48 22.83 -6.13 0.31
N ILE A 49 23.67 -6.43 -0.68
CA ILE A 49 23.24 -6.79 -2.05
C ILE A 49 22.44 -8.12 -2.04
N LEU A 50 22.75 -9.02 -1.11
CA LEU A 50 22.13 -10.33 -1.04
C LEU A 50 20.85 -10.36 -0.22
N GLY A 51 20.66 -9.43 0.72
CA GLY A 51 19.46 -9.36 1.55
C GLY A 51 18.16 -9.39 0.73
N PRO A 52 17.96 -8.45 -0.22
CA PRO A 52 16.77 -8.43 -1.06
C PRO A 52 16.57 -9.70 -1.89
N ARG A 53 17.65 -10.28 -2.45
CA ARG A 53 17.56 -11.51 -3.25
C ARG A 53 17.14 -12.71 -2.40
N LEU A 54 17.71 -12.83 -1.21
CA LEU A 54 17.35 -13.88 -0.27
C LEU A 54 15.91 -13.74 0.22
N PHE A 55 15.44 -12.50 0.43
CA PHE A 55 14.05 -12.24 0.76
C PHE A 55 13.11 -12.64 -0.38
N LEU A 56 13.43 -12.31 -1.63
CA LEU A 56 12.64 -12.72 -2.80
C LEU A 56 12.56 -14.26 -2.89
N ILE A 57 13.68 -14.96 -2.73
CA ILE A 57 13.69 -16.43 -2.67
C ILE A 57 12.81 -16.94 -1.52
N TYR A 58 12.84 -16.24 -0.39
CA TYR A 58 12.08 -16.62 0.79
C TYR A 58 10.57 -16.47 0.61
N ILE A 59 10.11 -15.48 -0.15
CA ILE A 59 8.68 -15.19 -0.31
C ILE A 59 8.05 -15.82 -1.57
N ASN A 60 8.87 -16.33 -2.49
CA ASN A 60 8.46 -16.71 -3.85
C ASN A 60 7.39 -17.81 -3.95
N ASP A 61 7.20 -18.62 -2.90
CA ASP A 61 6.23 -19.71 -2.83
C ASP A 61 4.88 -19.30 -2.21
N LEU A 62 4.74 -18.07 -1.69
CA LEU A 62 3.46 -17.55 -1.18
C LEU A 62 2.31 -17.69 -2.19
N PRO A 63 2.45 -17.33 -3.49
CA PRO A 63 1.37 -17.44 -4.47
C PRO A 63 0.85 -18.87 -4.63
N SER A 64 1.71 -19.86 -4.45
CA SER A 64 1.35 -21.28 -4.55
C SER A 64 0.49 -21.75 -3.38
N TYR A 65 0.50 -21.02 -2.25
CA TYR A 65 -0.29 -21.33 -1.06
C TYR A 65 -1.72 -20.75 -1.13
N VAL A 66 -1.95 -19.75 -1.97
CA VAL A 66 -3.26 -19.07 -2.11
C VAL A 66 -3.96 -19.52 -3.40
N THR A 67 -4.68 -20.63 -3.30
CA THR A 67 -5.42 -21.21 -4.44
C THR A 67 -6.51 -20.27 -4.97
N HIS A 68 -6.77 -20.26 -6.28
CA HIS A 68 -7.86 -19.48 -6.91
C HIS A 68 -7.77 -17.95 -6.76
N SER A 69 -6.58 -17.41 -6.49
CA SER A 69 -6.32 -15.97 -6.49
C SER A 69 -5.36 -15.57 -7.60
N SER A 70 -5.48 -14.34 -8.12
CA SER A 70 -4.38 -13.72 -8.86
C SER A 70 -3.54 -12.93 -7.87
N THR A 71 -2.60 -13.63 -7.23
CA THR A 71 -1.59 -13.04 -6.34
C THR A 71 -0.49 -12.39 -7.17
N ARG A 72 -0.24 -11.10 -6.93
CA ARG A 72 0.87 -10.34 -7.54
C ARG A 72 1.76 -9.82 -6.42
N MET A 73 3.06 -9.91 -6.60
CA MET A 73 4.02 -9.56 -5.56
C MET A 73 5.11 -8.66 -6.12
N PHE A 74 5.54 -7.71 -5.30
CA PHE A 74 6.70 -6.89 -5.55
C PHE A 74 7.45 -6.66 -4.25
N ALA A 75 8.61 -7.29 -4.09
CA ALA A 75 9.30 -7.35 -2.81
C ALA A 75 8.34 -7.83 -1.69
N ASP A 76 8.08 -7.00 -0.68
CA ASP A 76 7.19 -7.27 0.45
C ASP A 76 5.73 -6.90 0.18
N ASP A 77 5.46 -6.06 -0.82
CA ASP A 77 4.10 -5.74 -1.24
C ASP A 77 3.44 -6.93 -1.94
N THR A 78 2.27 -7.33 -1.44
CA THR A 78 1.47 -8.41 -2.00
C THR A 78 0.06 -7.93 -2.26
N ASN A 79 -0.39 -8.09 -3.51
CA ASN A 79 -1.74 -7.77 -3.93
C ASN A 79 -2.51 -9.06 -4.27
N LEU A 80 -3.64 -9.26 -3.60
CA LEU A 80 -4.52 -10.40 -3.79
C LEU A 80 -5.76 -9.97 -4.55
N ASN A 81 -5.91 -10.45 -5.78
CA ASN A 81 -7.11 -10.19 -6.57
C ASN A 81 -8.04 -11.40 -6.54
N VAL A 82 -9.31 -11.13 -6.24
CA VAL A 82 -10.42 -12.09 -6.29
C VAL A 82 -11.52 -11.53 -7.18
N SER A 83 -12.31 -12.40 -7.80
CA SER A 83 -13.40 -11.99 -8.68
C SER A 83 -14.49 -13.05 -8.66
N GLU A 84 -15.70 -12.67 -8.27
CA GLU A 84 -16.87 -13.55 -8.23
C GLU A 84 -18.13 -12.80 -8.69
N CYS A 85 -19.24 -13.53 -8.82
CA CYS A 85 -20.51 -13.01 -9.31
C CYS A 85 -21.23 -12.13 -8.28
N SER A 86 -21.06 -12.41 -6.98
CA SER A 86 -21.73 -11.71 -5.88
C SER A 86 -20.79 -11.25 -4.77
N ILE A 87 -21.16 -10.19 -4.04
CA ILE A 87 -20.38 -9.67 -2.90
C ILE A 87 -20.18 -10.70 -1.79
N PRO A 88 -21.19 -11.50 -1.37
CA PRO A 88 -21.00 -12.53 -0.36
C PRO A 88 -19.96 -13.59 -0.77
N GLU A 89 -19.94 -13.97 -2.06
CA GLU A 89 -18.92 -14.89 -2.59
C GLU A 89 -17.53 -14.24 -2.60
N ILE A 90 -17.43 -12.98 -3.04
CA ILE A 90 -16.16 -12.22 -2.99
C ILE A 90 -15.63 -12.16 -1.55
N LYS A 91 -16.50 -11.84 -0.57
CA LYS A 91 -16.14 -11.74 0.84
C LYS A 91 -15.63 -13.08 1.39
N SER A 92 -16.42 -14.15 1.23
CA SER A 92 -16.05 -15.49 1.67
C SER A 92 -14.73 -15.96 1.05
N LEU A 93 -14.54 -15.68 -0.25
CA LEU A 93 -13.32 -16.01 -0.97
C LEU A 93 -12.11 -15.24 -0.44
N LEU A 94 -12.26 -13.93 -0.20
CA LEU A 94 -11.21 -13.07 0.31
C LEU A 94 -10.82 -13.43 1.75
N GLU A 95 -11.79 -13.68 2.64
CA GLU A 95 -11.55 -14.14 4.01
C GLU A 95 -10.74 -15.44 4.02
N ARG A 96 -11.12 -16.42 3.18
CA ARG A 96 -10.37 -17.67 3.03
C ARG A 96 -8.94 -17.44 2.55
N HIS A 97 -8.74 -16.59 1.56
CA HIS A 97 -7.40 -16.32 1.00
C HIS A 97 -6.51 -15.58 1.99
N ILE A 98 -7.05 -14.59 2.70
CA ILE A 98 -6.35 -13.88 3.75
C ILE A 98 -5.93 -14.83 4.87
N GLN A 99 -6.80 -15.74 5.27
CA GLN A 99 -6.45 -16.76 6.27
C GLN A 99 -5.28 -17.63 5.80
N CYS A 100 -5.28 -18.10 4.54
CA CYS A 100 -4.16 -18.85 3.98
C CYS A 100 -2.85 -18.03 4.00
N VAL A 101 -2.92 -16.74 3.69
CA VAL A 101 -1.75 -15.84 3.71
C VAL A 101 -1.23 -15.68 5.13
N VAL A 102 -2.11 -15.44 6.11
CA VAL A 102 -1.73 -15.30 7.53
C VAL A 102 -1.07 -16.58 8.04
N GLU A 103 -1.65 -17.75 7.75
CA GLU A 103 -1.08 -19.05 8.12
C GLU A 103 0.31 -19.26 7.50
N TRP A 104 0.45 -18.94 6.21
CA TRP A 104 1.73 -19.04 5.52
C TRP A 104 2.78 -18.08 6.10
N LEU A 105 2.40 -16.83 6.38
CA LEU A 105 3.28 -15.83 6.99
C LEU A 105 3.76 -16.31 8.37
N CYS A 106 2.84 -16.78 9.21
CA CYS A 106 3.15 -17.35 10.52
C CYS A 106 4.10 -18.55 10.42
N ALA A 107 3.86 -19.49 9.50
CA ALA A 107 4.73 -20.63 9.26
C ALA A 107 6.15 -20.21 8.80
N ASN A 108 6.24 -19.07 8.10
CA ASN A 108 7.49 -18.45 7.64
C ASN A 108 8.00 -17.36 8.60
N LYS A 109 7.52 -17.29 9.86
CA LYS A 109 7.97 -16.30 10.86
C LYS A 109 7.91 -14.84 10.36
N LEU A 110 6.96 -14.56 9.49
CA LEU A 110 6.60 -13.23 9.01
C LEU A 110 5.30 -12.79 9.69
N THR A 111 5.05 -11.49 9.67
CA THR A 111 3.86 -10.90 10.29
C THR A 111 3.21 -9.96 9.29
N LEU A 112 1.89 -10.07 9.14
CA LEU A 112 1.11 -9.17 8.31
C LEU A 112 0.99 -7.81 9.01
N ASN A 113 1.21 -6.72 8.28
CA ASN A 113 0.90 -5.39 8.77
C ASN A 113 -0.57 -5.06 8.51
N VAL A 114 -1.44 -5.45 9.45
CA VAL A 114 -2.90 -5.27 9.32
C VAL A 114 -3.27 -3.79 9.14
N VAL A 115 -2.58 -2.88 9.82
CA VAL A 115 -2.82 -1.42 9.75
C VAL A 115 -2.57 -0.87 8.34
N LYS A 116 -1.58 -1.40 7.62
CA LYS A 116 -1.27 -0.98 6.25
C LYS A 116 -2.02 -1.78 5.18
N THR A 117 -2.82 -2.78 5.58
CA THR A 117 -3.54 -3.63 4.63
C THR A 117 -4.87 -2.97 4.28
N GLU A 118 -5.07 -2.69 2.99
CA GLU A 118 -6.26 -2.02 2.48
C GLU A 118 -7.07 -2.92 1.54
N ILE A 119 -8.39 -2.73 1.53
CA ILE A 119 -9.28 -3.36 0.56
C ILE A 119 -9.77 -2.33 -0.45
N MET A 120 -9.76 -2.73 -1.72
CA MET A 120 -10.30 -1.95 -2.83
C MET A 120 -11.27 -2.80 -3.65
N MET A 121 -12.51 -2.32 -3.80
CA MET A 121 -13.48 -2.90 -4.73
C MET A 121 -13.36 -2.23 -6.11
N VAL A 122 -13.26 -3.06 -7.15
CA VAL A 122 -13.15 -2.61 -8.54
C VAL A 122 -14.31 -3.16 -9.36
N GLY A 123 -15.05 -2.29 -10.05
CA GLY A 123 -16.22 -2.66 -10.85
C GLY A 123 -16.76 -1.50 -11.69
N SER A 124 -17.75 -1.78 -12.53
CA SER A 124 -18.43 -0.71 -13.28
C SER A 124 -19.18 0.22 -12.33
N ARG A 125 -19.35 1.49 -12.70
CA ARG A 125 -20.09 2.47 -11.88
C ARG A 125 -21.47 1.96 -11.48
N GLN A 126 -22.19 1.31 -12.40
CA GLN A 126 -23.51 0.73 -12.14
C GLN A 126 -23.43 -0.37 -11.08
N ARG A 127 -22.46 -1.30 -11.20
CA ARG A 127 -22.28 -2.35 -10.20
C ARG A 127 -21.83 -1.79 -8.87
N LEU A 128 -20.91 -0.82 -8.82
CA LEU A 128 -20.49 -0.25 -7.53
C LEU A 128 -21.60 0.57 -6.86
N ALA A 129 -22.39 1.32 -7.63
CA ALA A 129 -23.47 2.15 -7.11
C ALA A 129 -24.64 1.35 -6.51
N THR A 130 -24.87 0.11 -6.94
CA THR A 130 -25.90 -0.76 -6.34
C THR A 130 -25.47 -1.35 -5.00
N HIS A 131 -24.21 -1.20 -4.60
CA HIS A 131 -23.68 -1.73 -3.35
C HIS A 131 -23.33 -0.58 -2.41
N THR A 132 -24.26 -0.29 -1.51
CA THR A 132 -24.10 0.69 -0.42
C THR A 132 -23.70 0.05 0.90
N GLU A 133 -23.57 -1.29 0.95
CA GLU A 133 -23.16 -2.01 2.15
C GLU A 133 -21.65 -1.93 2.36
N HIS A 134 -21.28 -1.68 3.62
CA HIS A 134 -19.90 -1.66 4.07
C HIS A 134 -19.27 -3.03 3.86
N PHE A 135 -18.15 -3.09 3.15
CA PHE A 135 -17.43 -4.34 2.94
C PHE A 135 -16.50 -4.56 4.14
N ASP A 136 -17.09 -5.00 5.25
CA ASP A 136 -16.34 -5.19 6.49
C ASP A 136 -15.61 -6.54 6.44
N LEU A 137 -14.27 -6.48 6.48
CA LEU A 137 -13.42 -7.65 6.63
C LEU A 137 -12.48 -7.43 7.80
N THR A 138 -12.31 -8.46 8.62
CA THR A 138 -11.45 -8.40 9.81
C THR A 138 -10.33 -9.42 9.73
N ILE A 139 -9.14 -9.03 10.17
CA ILE A 139 -7.99 -9.92 10.38
C ILE A 139 -7.60 -9.82 11.85
N ASP A 140 -7.58 -10.96 12.55
CA ASP A 140 -7.26 -11.02 14.00
C ASP A 140 -8.10 -10.06 14.85
N GLY A 141 -9.36 -9.84 14.46
CA GLY A 141 -10.28 -8.92 15.13
C GLY A 141 -10.08 -7.43 14.81
N MET A 142 -9.12 -7.07 13.96
CA MET A 142 -8.95 -5.71 13.45
C MET A 142 -9.64 -5.56 12.10
N ALA A 143 -10.50 -4.55 11.96
CA ALA A 143 -11.13 -4.21 10.68
C ALA A 143 -10.08 -3.66 9.71
N LEU A 144 -10.12 -4.13 8.47
CA LEU A 144 -9.28 -3.60 7.40
C LEU A 144 -9.80 -2.25 6.92
N LEU A 145 -8.86 -1.37 6.57
CA LEU A 145 -9.20 -0.06 6.05
C LEU A 145 -9.79 -0.19 4.65
N GLN A 146 -10.93 0.47 4.45
CA GLN A 146 -11.54 0.68 3.15
C GLN A 146 -11.29 2.11 2.70
N ASN A 147 -10.96 2.30 1.42
CA ASN A 147 -10.82 3.65 0.88
C ASN A 147 -12.20 4.28 0.62
N GLU A 148 -12.62 5.15 1.54
CA GLU A 148 -13.90 5.86 1.49
C GLU A 148 -13.96 6.92 0.38
N PHE A 149 -12.81 7.47 -0.02
CA PHE A 149 -12.67 8.50 -1.07
C PHE A 149 -12.27 7.92 -2.43
N ASN A 150 -12.79 6.74 -2.80
CA ASN A 150 -12.63 6.23 -4.16
C ASN A 150 -13.32 7.13 -5.19
N TYR A 151 -12.93 7.06 -6.47
CA TYR A 151 -13.43 7.96 -7.55
C TYR A 151 -14.97 8.04 -7.65
N ASN A 152 -15.68 6.95 -7.33
CA ASN A 152 -17.14 6.90 -7.44
C ASN A 152 -17.86 7.22 -6.12
N SER A 153 -17.11 7.59 -5.07
CA SER A 153 -17.67 7.84 -3.76
C SER A 153 -18.71 8.96 -3.77
N SER A 154 -19.83 8.75 -3.08
CA SER A 154 -20.88 9.77 -2.90
C SER A 154 -20.35 10.99 -2.14
N PHE A 155 -19.25 10.83 -1.38
CA PHE A 155 -18.56 11.93 -0.73
C PHE A 155 -18.06 13.00 -1.72
N TRP A 156 -17.85 12.68 -2.99
CA TRP A 156 -17.44 13.70 -3.97
C TRP A 156 -18.59 14.60 -4.43
N THR A 157 -19.82 14.08 -4.44
CA THR A 157 -20.99 14.77 -5.00
C THR A 157 -21.93 15.34 -3.94
N ASN A 158 -21.88 14.82 -2.70
CA ASN A 158 -22.69 15.35 -1.60
C ASN A 158 -22.01 16.53 -0.87
N ARG A 159 -22.78 17.25 -0.03
CA ARG A 159 -22.29 18.36 0.82
C ARG A 159 -22.28 17.97 2.30
N GLU A 160 -21.85 16.75 2.57
CA GLU A 160 -21.69 16.23 3.93
C GLU A 160 -20.22 16.20 4.32
N THR A 161 -19.95 16.47 5.59
CA THR A 161 -18.60 16.37 6.18
C THR A 161 -18.28 14.93 6.56
N TYR A 162 -17.01 14.55 6.50
CA TYR A 162 -16.51 13.25 6.93
C TYR A 162 -15.26 13.46 7.80
N ALA A 163 -15.22 12.80 8.97
CA ALA A 163 -14.09 12.79 9.91
C ALA A 163 -13.42 14.17 10.08
N VAL A 164 -14.20 15.16 10.53
CA VAL A 164 -13.77 16.57 10.57
C VAL A 164 -12.53 16.74 11.45
N GLU A 165 -12.45 16.00 12.56
CA GLU A 165 -11.32 15.98 13.48
C GLU A 165 -9.98 15.66 12.79
N ASN A 166 -9.98 14.72 11.84
CA ASN A 166 -8.77 14.33 11.10
C ASN A 166 -8.23 15.46 10.21
N GLY A 167 -9.13 16.33 9.75
CA GLY A 167 -8.81 17.46 8.88
C GLY A 167 -8.24 18.69 9.60
N LEU A 168 -8.17 18.67 10.94
CA LEU A 168 -7.66 19.78 11.75
C LEU A 168 -6.13 19.73 11.94
N GLU A 169 -5.51 18.57 11.75
CA GLU A 169 -4.07 18.34 11.99
C GLU A 169 -3.18 18.54 10.75
N GLY A 170 -3.74 19.07 9.65
CA GLY A 170 -3.02 19.30 8.41
C GLY A 170 -2.99 18.08 7.48
N LEU A 171 -1.95 17.97 6.64
CA LEU A 171 -1.81 16.87 5.67
C LEU A 171 -1.23 15.63 6.35
N ASN A 172 -2.11 14.76 6.86
CA ASN A 172 -1.77 13.44 7.40
C ASN A 172 -2.36 12.32 6.52
N GLU A 173 -2.21 11.06 6.93
CA GLU A 173 -2.73 9.89 6.19
C GLU A 173 -4.22 9.64 6.46
N ASN A 174 -4.84 10.39 7.38
CA ASN A 174 -6.23 10.21 7.73
C ASN A 174 -7.13 10.94 6.72
N GLN A 175 -8.18 10.26 6.29
CA GLN A 175 -9.15 10.81 5.35
C GLN A 175 -10.09 11.80 6.07
N ALA A 176 -10.37 12.94 5.44
CA ALA A 176 -11.27 13.96 5.95
C ALA A 176 -11.94 14.75 4.81
N LYS A 177 -13.18 15.17 5.04
CA LYS A 177 -13.91 16.10 4.17
C LYS A 177 -14.56 17.18 5.01
N LEU A 178 -14.09 18.41 4.83
CA LEU A 178 -14.57 19.58 5.56
C LEU A 178 -15.51 20.40 4.69
N ALA A 179 -16.31 21.27 5.33
CA ALA A 179 -17.21 22.19 4.64
C ALA A 179 -16.48 23.13 3.66
N SER A 180 -15.17 23.33 3.84
CA SER A 180 -14.35 24.07 2.88
C SER A 180 -14.39 23.46 1.46
N TYR A 181 -14.66 22.16 1.32
CA TYR A 181 -14.78 21.49 0.02
C TYR A 181 -15.85 22.12 -0.90
N TRP A 182 -17.00 22.53 -0.34
CA TRP A 182 -18.11 23.13 -1.10
C TRP A 182 -18.32 24.63 -0.85
N ASN A 183 -17.69 25.20 0.18
CA ASN A 183 -17.87 26.61 0.56
C ASN A 183 -16.69 27.53 0.25
N THR A 184 -15.59 27.02 -0.33
CA THR A 184 -14.35 27.82 -0.53
C THR A 184 -14.08 28.09 -2.01
N PRO A 185 -14.36 29.30 -2.51
CA PRO A 185 -13.92 29.73 -3.83
C PRO A 185 -12.41 29.76 -3.93
N PHE A 186 -11.88 29.43 -5.11
CA PHE A 186 -10.46 29.52 -5.38
C PHE A 186 -10.20 29.90 -6.85
N ASN A 187 -9.00 30.43 -7.07
CA ASN A 187 -8.47 30.73 -8.41
C ASN A 187 -7.27 29.85 -8.79
N LYS A 188 -6.83 28.97 -7.89
CA LYS A 188 -5.73 28.03 -8.10
C LYS A 188 -5.97 26.73 -7.36
N ILE A 189 -5.57 25.61 -7.97
CA ILE A 189 -5.44 24.30 -7.33
C ILE A 189 -3.95 24.02 -7.14
N CYS A 190 -3.52 23.84 -5.89
CA CYS A 190 -2.14 23.45 -5.58
C CYS A 190 -2.08 21.94 -5.40
N LEU A 191 -1.33 21.25 -6.26
CA LEU A 191 -1.10 19.82 -6.18
C LEU A 191 0.28 19.56 -5.58
N GLY A 192 0.33 18.83 -4.47
CA GLY A 192 1.55 18.45 -3.79
C GLY A 192 1.83 16.97 -3.95
N MET A 193 3.07 16.60 -4.25
CA MET A 193 3.52 15.21 -4.28
C MET A 193 4.74 15.05 -3.37
N LYS A 194 4.66 14.10 -2.42
CA LYS A 194 5.78 13.75 -1.53
C LYS A 194 6.51 12.53 -2.09
N VAL A 195 7.80 12.68 -2.40
CA VAL A 195 8.67 11.60 -2.89
C VAL A 195 9.95 11.62 -2.08
N ASN A 196 10.30 10.49 -1.45
CA ASN A 196 11.50 10.34 -0.61
C ASN A 196 11.63 11.43 0.47
N GLY A 197 10.52 11.77 1.13
CA GLY A 197 10.49 12.78 2.20
C GLY A 197 10.47 14.24 1.72
N ALA A 198 10.69 14.51 0.43
CA ALA A 198 10.58 15.84 -0.15
C ALA A 198 9.21 16.06 -0.80
N THR A 199 8.56 17.18 -0.48
CA THR A 199 7.28 17.55 -1.10
C THR A 199 7.51 18.60 -2.18
N LYS A 200 7.05 18.32 -3.40
CA LYS A 200 7.04 19.26 -4.52
C LYS A 200 5.61 19.69 -4.83
N TRP A 201 5.47 20.90 -5.35
CA TRP A 201 4.17 21.52 -5.61
C TRP A 201 4.10 22.04 -7.04
N ILE A 202 2.93 21.89 -7.66
CA ILE A 202 2.54 22.64 -8.85
C ILE A 202 1.23 23.36 -8.57
N ALA A 203 1.02 24.51 -9.20
CA ALA A 203 -0.21 25.28 -9.07
C ALA A 203 -0.89 25.40 -10.43
N LEU A 204 -2.10 24.85 -10.54
CA LEU A 204 -2.99 25.00 -11.68
C LEU A 204 -3.80 26.28 -11.48
N ASN A 205 -3.84 27.16 -12.48
CA ASN A 205 -4.81 28.26 -12.46
C ASN A 205 -6.18 27.68 -12.80
N TYR A 206 -7.14 27.85 -11.89
CA TYR A 206 -8.49 27.31 -12.03
C TYR A 206 -9.45 28.16 -11.19
N THR A 207 -10.39 28.86 -11.83
CA THR A 207 -11.32 29.77 -11.13
C THR A 207 -12.67 29.13 -10.99
N THR A 208 -13.12 28.92 -9.75
CA THR A 208 -14.39 28.26 -9.45
C THR A 208 -14.91 28.65 -8.07
N ASN A 209 -16.17 28.36 -7.81
CA ASN A 209 -16.85 28.65 -6.56
C ASN A 209 -16.47 27.67 -5.44
N SER A 210 -16.08 26.45 -5.78
CA SER A 210 -15.59 25.44 -4.82
C SER A 210 -15.01 24.22 -5.52
N LEU A 211 -14.33 23.34 -4.77
CA LEU A 211 -13.78 22.11 -5.34
C LEU A 211 -14.92 21.14 -5.66
N HIS A 212 -15.97 21.15 -4.85
CA HIS A 212 -17.22 20.43 -5.11
C HIS A 212 -17.79 20.76 -6.50
N SER A 213 -17.89 22.03 -6.87
CA SER A 213 -18.43 22.42 -8.18
C SER A 213 -17.59 21.98 -9.39
N VAL A 214 -16.33 21.59 -9.18
CA VAL A 214 -15.45 21.04 -10.24
C VAL A 214 -15.63 19.55 -10.39
N ILE A 215 -15.97 18.84 -9.31
CA ILE A 215 -15.97 17.37 -9.27
C ILE A 215 -17.39 16.81 -9.37
N GLU A 216 -18.41 17.55 -8.92
CA GLU A 216 -19.77 17.02 -8.72
C GLU A 216 -20.45 16.53 -10.01
N ASP A 217 -20.13 17.15 -11.15
CA ASP A 217 -20.73 16.80 -12.44
C ASP A 217 -20.09 15.56 -13.09
N GLY A 218 -18.95 15.10 -12.55
CA GLY A 218 -18.19 13.95 -13.05
C GLY A 218 -17.61 14.16 -14.44
N THR A 219 -17.52 15.40 -14.91
CA THR A 219 -16.95 15.72 -16.22
C THR A 219 -15.42 15.76 -16.15
N PHE A 220 -14.77 15.33 -17.23
CA PHE A 220 -13.31 15.37 -17.30
C PHE A 220 -12.86 16.80 -17.61
N GLU A 221 -12.15 17.39 -16.66
CA GLU A 221 -11.55 18.72 -16.79
C GLU A 221 -10.06 18.59 -17.16
N GLY A 222 -9.74 18.93 -18.41
CA GLY A 222 -8.36 18.87 -18.91
C GLY A 222 -7.45 19.91 -18.26
N THR A 223 -6.31 19.49 -17.73
CA THR A 223 -5.33 20.44 -17.16
C THR A 223 -4.48 21.11 -18.25
N THR A 224 -4.05 22.36 -18.01
CA THR A 224 -3.16 23.10 -18.92
C THR A 224 -1.71 22.62 -18.91
N PHE A 225 -1.36 21.68 -18.03
CA PHE A 225 0.02 21.20 -17.87
C PHE A 225 0.33 20.02 -18.79
N GLY A 226 1.45 20.15 -19.52
CA GLY A 226 2.02 19.05 -20.29
C GLY A 226 2.77 18.04 -19.40
N LYS A 227 3.13 16.90 -20.00
CA LYS A 227 3.84 15.77 -19.37
C LYS A 227 5.04 16.18 -18.50
N GLU A 228 5.83 17.15 -18.94
CA GLU A 228 7.05 17.57 -18.22
C GLU A 228 6.75 18.31 -16.90
N ALA A 229 5.66 19.08 -16.84
CA ALA A 229 5.23 19.71 -15.59
C ALA A 229 4.79 18.66 -14.56
N TRP A 230 4.05 17.63 -14.99
CA TRP A 230 3.71 16.49 -14.14
C TRP A 230 4.94 15.70 -13.69
N LYS A 231 5.88 15.46 -14.62
CA LYS A 231 7.16 14.82 -14.27
C LYS A 231 8.00 15.65 -13.29
N SER A 232 7.85 16.96 -13.22
CA SER A 232 8.63 17.78 -12.27
C SER A 232 8.33 17.45 -10.81
N LEU A 233 7.11 16.97 -10.52
CA LEU A 233 6.68 16.52 -9.20
C LEU A 233 7.40 15.25 -8.75
N ILE A 234 7.83 14.40 -9.68
CA ILE A 234 8.66 13.23 -9.42
C ILE A 234 10.13 13.59 -9.64
N ASN A 235 11.03 13.13 -8.79
CA ASN A 235 12.46 13.44 -8.99
C ASN A 235 12.95 12.83 -10.32
N GLN A 236 13.63 13.65 -11.14
CA GLN A 236 14.22 13.27 -12.43
C GLN A 236 15.43 12.32 -12.27
N TRP A 237 15.32 11.23 -11.52
CA TRP A 237 16.23 10.08 -11.57
C TRP A 237 15.47 8.86 -11.07
N PHE A 238 14.79 8.16 -11.99
CA PHE A 238 14.27 6.83 -11.72
C PHE A 238 14.78 5.88 -12.81
N VAL A 239 15.96 5.32 -12.56
CA VAL A 239 16.28 3.96 -12.96
C VAL A 239 16.09 3.12 -11.70
N GLY A 240 15.02 2.33 -11.66
CA GLY A 240 14.82 1.26 -10.69
C GLY A 240 14.03 1.61 -9.42
N LEU A 241 13.03 0.76 -9.16
CA LEU A 241 12.49 0.35 -7.85
C LEU A 241 11.94 1.46 -6.94
N VAL A 242 10.61 1.60 -6.92
CA VAL A 242 9.93 2.23 -5.78
C VAL A 242 9.62 1.13 -4.78
N ALA A 243 10.23 1.24 -3.62
CA ALA A 243 9.90 0.54 -2.39
C ALA A 243 8.77 1.26 -1.65
N ASN A 244 7.97 0.52 -0.91
CA ASN A 244 7.49 0.87 0.43
C ASN A 244 7.09 -0.38 1.21
#